data_AF-A0A914F5P0-F1
#
_entry.id   AF-A0A914F5P0-F1
#
_cell.length_a   1.000
_cell.length_b   1.000
_cell.length_c   1.000
_cell.angle_alpha   90.00
_cell.angle_beta   90.00
_cell.angle_gamma   90.00
#
_symmetry.space_group_name_H-M   'P 1'
#
loop_
_entity.id
_entity.type
_entity.pdbx_description
1 polymer ?
#
loop_
_entity_poly.entity_id
_entity_poly.type
_entity_poly.pdbx_seq_one_letter_code
_entity_poly.pdbx_strand_id
1 'polypeptide(L)'
;MSKESSDPNIAESTPRFIPSVKEKKFTHSRLYDRLRYLVRLPLANSFTRGITLLCACIVTTNTLAYFWKGSEHPLNRYRWNRMKERGELSSELLEKERLLSEYVVDKWRNPPEPLPRVKFFR
;
A
#
# COMPACT_ATOMS: atom_id res chain seq x y z
N MET A 1 -2.30 67.66 -53.48
CA MET A 1 -1.90 67.43 -52.07
C MET A 1 -2.27 66.01 -51.69
N SER A 2 -1.32 65.32 -51.05
CA SER A 2 -1.39 64.00 -50.41
C SER A 2 -1.46 62.74 -51.28
N LYS A 3 -0.47 61.87 -51.01
CA LYS A 3 -0.19 60.54 -51.55
C LYS A 3 -0.82 59.48 -50.64
N GLU A 4 -1.24 58.36 -51.21
CA GLU A 4 -1.40 57.06 -50.55
C GLU A 4 -1.36 56.03 -51.70
N SER A 5 -0.26 55.41 -52.12
CA SER A 5 0.69 54.53 -51.42
C SER A 5 0.00 53.49 -50.57
N SER A 6 -0.22 52.28 -51.10
CA SER A 6 0.55 51.09 -50.70
C SER A 6 0.06 49.84 -51.44
N ASP A 7 1.05 49.09 -51.90
CA ASP A 7 1.03 47.89 -52.74
C ASP A 7 0.48 46.61 -52.07
N PRO A 8 0.25 45.54 -52.87
CA PRO A 8 -0.35 44.27 -52.49
C PRO A 8 0.67 43.29 -51.86
N ASN A 9 0.16 42.17 -51.33
CA ASN A 9 0.83 40.99 -50.77
C ASN A 9 0.94 40.96 -49.24
N ILE A 10 0.03 40.24 -48.58
CA ILE A 10 0.42 39.30 -47.51
C ILE A 10 -0.46 38.05 -47.65
N ALA A 11 0.18 36.97 -48.06
CA ALA A 11 -0.35 35.62 -48.00
C ALA A 11 -0.69 35.25 -46.55
N GLU A 12 -1.97 35.10 -46.22
CA GLU A 12 -2.38 34.42 -44.99
C GLU A 12 -2.37 32.89 -45.22
N SER A 13 -1.16 32.31 -45.24
CA SER A 13 -0.99 30.90 -44.93
C SER A 13 -1.18 30.72 -43.42
N THR A 14 -2.43 30.64 -42.99
CA THR A 14 -2.74 30.25 -41.60
C THR A 14 -2.23 28.82 -41.37
N PRO A 15 -1.37 28.59 -40.35
CA PRO A 15 -0.97 27.23 -40.01
C PRO A 15 -2.22 26.48 -39.54
N ARG A 16 -2.66 25.50 -40.33
CA ARG A 16 -3.73 24.58 -39.93
C ARG A 16 -3.27 23.88 -38.65
N PHE A 17 -3.88 24.23 -37.52
CA PHE A 17 -3.61 23.57 -36.24
C PHE A 17 -4.02 22.11 -36.36
N ILE A 18 -3.06 21.22 -36.60
CA ILE A 18 -3.25 19.77 -36.49
C ILE A 18 -2.99 19.45 -35.02
N PRO A 19 -4.02 19.18 -34.19
CA PRO A 19 -3.78 18.76 -32.83
C PRO A 19 -2.97 17.47 -32.89
N SER A 20 -1.74 17.49 -32.35
CA SER A 20 -0.97 16.26 -32.18
C SER A 20 -1.80 15.35 -31.28
N VAL A 21 -2.39 14.30 -31.84
CA VAL A 21 -3.08 13.27 -31.08
C VAL A 21 -2.00 12.52 -30.32
N LYS A 22 -1.68 13.01 -29.11
CA LYS A 22 -0.85 12.28 -28.16
C LYS A 22 -1.65 11.03 -27.80
N GLU A 23 -1.27 9.90 -28.37
CA GLU A 23 -1.82 8.59 -28.04
C GLU A 23 -1.68 8.35 -26.53
N LYS A 24 -2.74 8.65 -25.78
CA LYS A 24 -2.80 8.36 -24.35
C LYS A 24 -3.03 6.86 -24.23
N LYS A 25 -1.98 6.11 -23.89
CA LYS A 25 -2.04 4.68 -23.56
C LYS A 25 -3.14 4.45 -22.51
N PHE A 26 -4.25 3.86 -22.95
CA PHE A 26 -5.60 4.06 -22.41
C PHE A 26 -6.03 3.04 -21.35
N THR A 27 -5.11 2.49 -20.55
CA THR A 27 -5.47 1.43 -19.57
C THR A 27 -5.01 1.66 -18.14
N HIS A 28 -4.28 2.74 -17.83
CA HIS A 28 -3.88 3.10 -16.46
C HIS A 28 -4.59 4.32 -15.87
N SER A 29 -5.42 5.05 -16.63
CA SER A 29 -6.00 6.33 -16.19
C SER A 29 -6.90 6.18 -14.97
N ARG A 30 -7.78 5.17 -14.91
CA ARG A 30 -8.74 5.03 -13.81
C ARG A 30 -8.08 4.77 -12.45
N LEU A 31 -7.03 3.94 -12.41
CA LEU A 31 -6.30 3.67 -11.17
C LEU A 31 -5.41 4.85 -10.80
N TYR A 32 -4.74 5.45 -11.79
CA TYR A 32 -3.89 6.61 -11.58
C TYR A 32 -4.70 7.82 -11.08
N ASP A 33 -5.87 8.07 -11.64
CA ASP A 33 -6.74 9.18 -11.24
C ASP A 33 -7.32 8.95 -9.84
N ARG A 34 -7.66 7.70 -9.48
CA ARG A 34 -8.08 7.33 -8.12
C ARG A 34 -6.95 7.48 -7.10
N LEU A 35 -5.74 7.02 -7.44
CA LEU A 35 -4.54 7.20 -6.63
C LEU A 35 -4.19 8.67 -6.46
N ARG A 36 -4.28 9.45 -7.54
CA ARG A 36 -4.06 10.89 -7.53
C ARG A 36 -5.08 11.62 -6.67
N TYR A 37 -6.34 11.16 -6.67
CA TYR A 37 -7.37 11.66 -5.76
C TYR A 37 -7.09 11.32 -4.30
N LEU A 38 -6.59 10.12 -4.01
CA LEU A 38 -6.14 9.72 -2.67
C LEU A 38 -4.97 10.56 -2.15
N VAL A 39 -4.01 10.87 -3.01
CA VAL A 39 -2.87 11.75 -2.68
C VAL A 39 -3.30 13.21 -2.52
N ARG A 40 -4.37 13.64 -3.21
CA ARG A 40 -4.91 15.00 -3.16
C ARG A 40 -6.05 15.21 -2.16
N LEU A 41 -6.56 14.14 -1.55
CA LEU A 41 -7.56 14.26 -0.49
C LEU A 41 -6.97 15.17 0.58
N PRO A 42 -7.62 16.30 0.90
CA PRO A 42 -7.13 17.13 1.99
C PRO A 42 -7.31 16.27 3.23
N LEU A 43 -6.22 15.69 3.73
CA LEU A 43 -6.19 15.10 5.06
C LEU A 43 -6.29 16.25 6.06
N ALA A 44 -7.40 16.97 6.06
CA ALA A 44 -7.63 18.16 6.87
C ALA A 44 -7.69 17.80 8.35
N ASN A 45 -8.11 16.56 8.66
CA ASN A 45 -8.15 16.04 10.01
C ASN A 45 -6.89 15.21 10.31
N SER A 46 -6.21 15.56 11.41
CA SER A 46 -5.08 14.80 11.96
C SER A 46 -5.44 13.33 12.19
N PHE A 47 -6.70 13.04 12.52
CA PHE A 47 -7.21 11.69 12.67
C PHE A 47 -7.15 10.88 11.37
N THR A 48 -7.60 11.48 10.25
CA THR A 48 -7.53 10.84 8.93
C THR A 48 -6.09 10.62 8.50
N ARG A 49 -5.17 11.56 8.78
CA ARG A 49 -3.72 11.36 8.56
C ARG A 49 -3.19 10.16 9.34
N GLY A 50 -3.53 10.06 10.62
CA GLY A 50 -3.14 8.95 11.48
C GLY A 50 -3.61 7.60 10.92
N ILE A 51 -4.88 7.50 10.52
CA ILE A 51 -5.43 6.27 9.94
C ILE A 51 -4.73 5.93 8.62
N THR A 52 -4.54 6.90 7.72
CA THR A 52 -3.88 6.65 6.44
C THR A 52 -2.44 6.17 6.63
N LEU A 53 -1.68 6.80 7.54
CA LEU A 53 -0.32 6.38 7.86
C LEU A 53 -0.30 4.97 8.49
N LEU A 54 -1.23 4.68 9.41
CA LEU A 54 -1.34 3.37 10.01
C LEU A 54 -1.64 2.29 8.96
N CYS A 55 -2.60 2.53 8.07
CA CYS A 55 -2.92 1.62 6.97
C CYS A 55 -1.72 1.42 6.04
N ALA A 56 -1.02 2.51 5.69
CA ALA A 56 0.20 2.43 4.87
C ALA A 56 1.27 1.58 5.56
N CYS A 57 1.54 1.80 6.85
CA CYS A 57 2.48 1.00 7.63
C CYS A 57 2.10 -0.48 7.67
N ILE A 58 0.82 -0.80 7.85
CA ILE A 58 0.33 -2.19 7.82
C ILE A 58 0.59 -2.82 6.43
N VAL A 59 0.26 -2.12 5.35
CA VAL A 59 0.48 -2.63 3.99
C VAL A 59 1.98 -2.80 3.71
N THR A 60 2.81 -1.84 4.08
CA THR A 60 4.27 -1.90 3.89
C THR A 60 4.89 -3.03 4.68
N THR A 61 4.52 -3.23 5.95
CA THR A 61 5.08 -4.33 6.76
C THR A 61 4.65 -5.70 6.23
N ASN A 62 3.40 -5.86 5.79
CA ASN A 62 2.93 -7.11 5.18
C ASN A 62 3.61 -7.42 3.85
N THR A 63 3.80 -6.41 2.99
CA THR A 63 4.50 -6.59 1.71
C THR A 63 5.98 -6.90 1.91
N LEU A 64 6.65 -6.22 2.84
CA LEU A 64 8.05 -6.49 3.17
C LEU A 64 8.22 -7.91 3.75
N ALA A 65 7.31 -8.35 4.63
CA ALA A 65 7.31 -9.71 5.15
C ALA A 65 7.13 -10.75 4.05
N TYR A 66 6.29 -10.47 3.05
CA TYR A 66 6.11 -11.35 1.88
C TYR A 66 7.39 -11.47 1.05
N PHE A 67 8.06 -10.35 0.76
CA PHE A 67 9.31 -10.37 0.00
C PHE A 67 10.44 -11.06 0.75
N TRP A 68 10.49 -10.91 2.08
CA TRP A 68 11.57 -11.52 2.87
C TRP A 68 11.37 -13.01 3.09
N LYS A 69 10.15 -13.45 3.43
CA LYS A 69 9.87 -14.85 3.78
C LYS A 69 9.43 -15.71 2.60
N GLY A 70 9.11 -15.10 1.46
CA GLY A 70 8.67 -15.79 0.26
C GLY A 70 7.18 -16.15 0.25
N SER A 71 6.71 -16.68 -0.88
CA SER A 71 5.31 -17.04 -1.12
C SER A 71 4.79 -18.13 -0.19
N GLU A 72 5.67 -19.00 0.27
CA GLU A 72 5.37 -20.16 1.13
C GLU A 72 4.91 -19.74 2.53
N HIS A 73 5.26 -18.52 2.96
CA HIS A 73 4.91 -18.05 4.29
C HIS A 73 3.54 -17.35 4.29
N PRO A 74 2.53 -17.88 5.01
CA PRO A 74 1.22 -17.24 5.11
C PRO A 74 1.33 -15.91 5.87
N LEU A 75 0.92 -14.82 5.22
CA LEU A 75 0.98 -13.46 5.77
C LEU A 75 -0.09 -13.18 6.84
N ASN A 76 -1.23 -13.86 6.75
CA ASN A 76 -2.35 -13.65 7.65
C ASN A 76 -3.02 -14.97 8.01
N ARG A 77 -3.83 -14.94 9.07
CA ARG A 77 -4.54 -16.11 9.60
C ARG A 77 -5.52 -16.71 8.59
N TYR A 78 -6.13 -15.87 7.75
CA TYR A 78 -7.02 -16.35 6.69
C TYR A 78 -6.27 -17.22 5.67
N ARG A 79 -5.13 -16.74 5.18
CA ARG A 79 -4.27 -17.44 4.24
C ARG A 79 -3.67 -18.70 4.89
N TRP A 80 -3.28 -18.62 6.16
CA TRP A 80 -2.87 -19.80 6.95
C TRP A 80 -3.93 -20.90 6.90
N ASN A 81 -5.18 -20.58 7.26
CA ASN A 81 -6.26 -21.56 7.29
C ASN A 81 -6.51 -22.17 5.90
N ARG A 82 -6.52 -21.33 4.86
CA ARG A 82 -6.72 -21.79 3.47
C ARG A 82 -5.57 -22.68 2.99
N MET A 83 -4.33 -22.34 3.30
CA MET A 83 -3.16 -23.17 2.94
C MET A 83 -3.15 -24.48 3.75
N LYS A 84 -3.59 -24.44 5.02
CA LYS A 84 -3.74 -25.62 5.87
C LYS A 84 -4.83 -26.58 5.36
N GLU A 85 -5.98 -26.05 4.95
CA GLU A 85 -7.06 -26.82 4.30
C GLU A 85 -6.60 -27.48 3.00
N ARG A 86 -5.70 -26.84 2.26
CA ARG A 86 -5.14 -27.36 1.01
C ARG A 86 -3.96 -28.32 1.18
N GLY A 87 -3.43 -28.45 2.39
CA GLY A 87 -2.21 -29.22 2.63
C GLY A 87 -0.94 -28.59 2.03
N GLU A 88 -0.96 -27.28 1.72
CA GLU A 88 0.17 -26.55 1.14
C GLU A 88 1.18 -26.05 2.20
N LEU A 89 0.90 -26.27 3.49
CA LEU A 89 1.78 -25.85 4.58
C LEU A 89 2.99 -26.78 4.72
N SER A 90 4.18 -26.20 4.90
CA SER A 90 5.38 -26.97 5.21
C SER A 90 5.25 -27.70 6.55
N SER A 91 5.90 -28.86 6.66
CA SER A 91 5.94 -29.65 7.90
C SER A 91 6.49 -28.84 9.08
N GLU A 92 7.51 -28.01 8.83
CA GLU A 92 8.10 -27.11 9.82
C GLU A 92 7.09 -26.09 10.37
N LEU A 93 6.20 -25.55 9.52
CA LEU A 93 5.18 -24.60 9.95
C LEU A 93 4.12 -25.27 10.84
N LEU A 94 3.73 -26.50 10.51
CA LEU A 94 2.80 -27.29 11.31
C LEU A 94 3.41 -27.66 12.67
N GLU A 95 4.70 -27.99 12.71
CA GLU A 95 5.42 -28.26 13.95
C GLU A 95 5.49 -27.00 14.85
N LYS A 96 5.78 -25.83 14.26
CA LYS A 96 5.76 -24.55 14.99
C LYS A 96 4.38 -24.23 15.55
N GLU A 97 3.30 -24.49 14.80
CA GLU A 97 1.93 -24.30 15.29
C GLU A 97 1.65 -25.21 16.50
N ARG A 98 2.09 -26.46 16.43
CA ARG A 98 1.94 -27.41 17.53
C ARG A 98 2.70 -26.94 18.78
N LEU A 99 3.98 -26.60 18.65
CA LEU A 99 4.80 -26.12 19.78
C LEU A 99 4.23 -24.84 20.41
N LEU A 100 3.75 -23.90 19.60
CA LEU A 100 3.09 -22.70 20.09
C LEU A 100 1.80 -23.02 20.85
N SER A 101 1.00 -23.96 20.35
CA SER A 101 -0.23 -24.38 21.03
C SER A 101 0.07 -25.04 22.39
N GLU A 102 1.09 -25.90 22.44
CA GLU A 102 1.54 -26.54 23.67
C GLU A 102 2.07 -25.50 24.67
N TYR A 103 2.88 -24.55 24.22
CA TYR A 103 3.38 -23.46 25.06
C TYR A 103 2.27 -22.59 25.65
N VAL A 104 1.26 -22.23 24.84
CA VAL A 104 0.13 -21.42 25.32
C VAL A 104 -0.69 -22.17 26.37
N VAL A 105 -0.93 -23.46 26.14
CA VAL A 105 -1.65 -24.31 27.12
C VAL A 105 -0.86 -24.45 28.41
N ASP A 106 0.45 -24.70 28.32
CA ASP A 106 1.33 -24.82 29.48
C ASP A 106 1.36 -23.51 30.29
N LYS A 107 1.56 -22.37 29.62
CA LYS A 107 1.58 -21.05 30.27
C LYS A 107 0.24 -20.68 30.90
N TRP A 108 -0.86 -21.12 30.31
CA TRP A 108 -2.20 -20.87 30.86
C TRP A 108 -2.47 -21.76 32.09
N ARG A 109 -1.95 -23.00 32.09
CA ARG A 109 -2.03 -23.92 33.23
C ARG A 109 -1.11 -23.51 34.37
N ASN A 110 0.09 -23.05 34.03
CA ASN A 110 1.16 -22.67 34.95
C ASN A 110 1.49 -21.18 34.74
N PRO A 111 0.65 -20.26 35.25
CA PRO A 111 0.95 -18.84 35.14
C PRO A 111 2.29 -18.57 35.83
N PRO A 112 3.19 -17.78 35.19
CA PRO A 112 4.47 -17.46 35.79
C PRO A 112 4.25 -16.72 37.11
N GLU A 113 5.04 -17.06 38.12
CA GLU A 113 4.97 -16.36 39.39
C GLU A 113 5.14 -14.85 39.18
N PRO A 114 4.36 -14.00 39.88
CA PRO A 114 4.51 -12.57 39.78
C PRO A 114 5.93 -12.19 40.20
N LEU A 115 6.59 -11.37 39.38
CA LEU A 115 7.93 -10.89 39.69
C LEU A 115 7.96 -10.28 41.10
N PRO A 116 9.02 -10.51 41.88
CA PRO A 116 9.14 -9.92 43.21
C PRO A 116 8.98 -8.41 43.09
N ARG A 117 8.00 -7.84 43.81
CA ARG A 117 7.81 -6.40 43.87
C ARG A 117 9.08 -5.78 44.42
N VAL A 118 9.84 -5.11 43.56
CA VAL A 118 10.98 -4.29 43.96
C VAL A 118 10.44 -3.20 44.88
N LYS A 119 10.64 -3.36 46.19
CA LYS A 119 10.34 -2.31 47.15
C LYS A 119 11.38 -1.22 46.94
N PHE A 120 11.00 -0.16 46.24
CA PHE A 120 11.76 1.08 46.27
C PHE A 120 11.72 1.58 47.71
N PHE A 121 12.80 1.36 48.47
CA PHE A 121 12.99 2.02 49.75
C PHE A 121 13.10 3.52 49.47
N ARG A 122 12.19 4.29 50.09
CA ARG A 122 12.12 5.75 50.01
C ARG A 122 13.04 6.37 51.05
#